data_AF-A0A835WY57-F1
#
_entry.id   AF-A0A835WY57-F1
#
_cell.length_a   1.000
_cell.length_b   1.000
_cell.length_c   1.000
_cell.angle_alpha   90.00
_cell.angle_beta   90.00
_cell.angle_gamma   90.00
#
_symmetry.space_group_name_H-M   'P 1'
#
loop_
_entity.id
_entity.type
_entity.pdbx_description
1 polymer ?
#
loop_
_entity_poly.entity_id
_entity_poly.type
_entity_poly.pdbx_seq_one_letter_code
_entity_poly.pdbx_strand_id
1 'polypeptide(L)' 'MVTELNVTNMVCNKCKKFIDPMNLHKIVMFVVRDKFTEHYYEHVECPNEFSV' A
#
# COMPACT_ATOMS: atom_id res chain seq x y z
N MET A 1 -25.92 -5.69 -4.11
CA MET A 1 -24.63 -6.10 -3.52
C MET A 1 -23.67 -4.97 -3.79
N VAL A 2 -22.98 -4.50 -2.76
CA VAL A 2 -22.37 -3.16 -2.70
C VAL A 2 -21.32 -3.00 -3.81
N THR A 3 -21.54 -1.95 -4.60
CA THR A 3 -20.74 -1.29 -5.63
C THR A 3 -19.32 -1.79 -5.89
N GLU A 4 -19.03 -2.00 -7.18
CA GLU A 4 -17.73 -1.87 -7.83
C GLU A 4 -17.00 -0.62 -7.33
N LEU A 5 -16.28 -0.73 -6.22
CA LEU A 5 -15.20 0.19 -5.92
C LEU A 5 -14.18 -0.06 -7.02
N ASN A 6 -13.88 0.96 -7.82
CA ASN A 6 -12.70 0.99 -8.68
C ASN A 6 -11.49 0.63 -7.81
N VAL A 7 -11.13 -0.66 -7.73
CA VAL A 7 -9.96 -1.13 -6.99
C VAL A 7 -8.78 -0.77 -7.87
N THR A 8 -8.38 0.49 -7.82
CA THR A 8 -7.12 1.00 -8.33
C THR A 8 -6.00 0.13 -7.76
N ASN A 9 -5.55 -0.84 -8.58
CA ASN A 9 -4.35 -1.67 -8.45
C ASN A 9 -3.72 -1.70 -7.04
N MET A 10 -4.37 -2.38 -6.08
CA MET A 10 -3.82 -2.58 -4.73
C MET A 10 -2.75 -3.68 -4.78
N VAL A 11 -1.61 -3.37 -5.40
CA VAL A 11 -0.46 -4.28 -5.48
C VAL A 11 0.52 -3.91 -4.37
N CYS A 12 0.88 -4.90 -3.56
CA CYS A 12 1.87 -4.74 -2.52
C CYS A 12 3.23 -4.35 -3.12
N ASN A 13 3.78 -3.22 -2.68
CA ASN A 13 5.05 -2.74 -3.19
C ASN A 13 6.22 -3.70 -2.90
N LYS A 14 6.14 -4.50 -1.84
CA LYS A 14 7.21 -5.42 -1.43
C LYS A 14 7.17 -6.75 -2.17
N CYS A 15 6.07 -7.49 -2.08
CA CYS A 15 5.98 -8.83 -2.67
C CYS A 15 5.38 -8.85 -4.08
N LYS A 16 4.93 -7.70 -4.59
CA LYS A 16 4.28 -7.53 -5.91
C LYS A 16 3.02 -8.37 -6.12
N LYS A 17 2.41 -8.88 -5.04
CA LYS A 17 1.12 -9.59 -5.06
C LYS A 17 -0.04 -8.63 -4.81
N PHE A 18 -1.22 -9.01 -5.27
CA PHE A 18 -2.45 -8.28 -5.00
C PHE A 18 -2.79 -8.28 -3.50
N ILE A 19 -3.36 -7.18 -3.03
CA ILE A 19 -3.90 -6.98 -1.70
C ILE A 19 -5.41 -7.01 -1.84
N ASP A 20 -6.05 -7.95 -1.16
CA ASP A 20 -7.51 -7.98 -1.06
C ASP A 20 -7.98 -6.69 -0.35
N PRO A 21 -8.91 -5.91 -0.95
CA PRO A 21 -9.44 -4.68 -0.35
C PRO A 21 -10.08 -4.87 1.03
N MET A 22 -10.55 -6.09 1.33
CA MET A 22 -11.15 -6.43 2.62
C MET A 22 -10.11 -6.81 3.69
N ASN A 23 -8.84 -7.03 3.30
CA ASN A 23 -7.77 -7.39 4.21
C ASN A 23 -7.06 -6.14 4.77
N LEU A 24 -6.58 -6.26 6.02
CA LEU A 24 -5.75 -5.25 6.65
C LEU A 24 -4.45 -5.06 5.85
N HIS A 25 -4.14 -3.81 5.53
CA HIS A 25 -2.97 -3.45 4.75
C HIS A 25 -2.39 -2.11 5.25
N LYS A 26 -1.14 -1.85 4.88
CA LYS A 26 -0.42 -0.62 5.19
C LYS A 26 -0.52 0.31 3.99
N ILE A 27 -0.76 1.59 4.26
CA ILE A 27 -0.56 2.67 3.29
C ILE A 27 0.72 3.39 3.71
N VAL A 28 1.72 3.37 2.86
CA VAL A 28 3.01 3.99 3.13
C VAL A 28 3.14 5.25 2.30
N MET A 29 3.56 6.33 2.95
CA MET A 29 3.76 7.64 2.35
C MET A 29 4.97 8.30 3.00
N PHE A 30 5.82 8.93 2.20
CA PHE A 30 6.98 9.66 2.70
C PHE A 30 6.71 11.16 2.79
N VAL A 31 7.42 11.83 3.69
CA VAL A 31 7.42 13.28 3.81
C VAL A 31 8.83 13.79 3.51
N VAL A 32 8.97 14.63 2.49
CA VAL A 32 10.24 15.23 2.10
C VAL A 32 10.05 16.74 2.00
N ARG A 33 10.82 17.51 2.80
CA ARG A 33 10.72 18.98 2.86
C ARG A 33 9.28 19.45 3.05
N ASP A 34 8.60 18.86 4.02
CA ASP A 34 7.20 19.16 4.38
C ASP A 34 6.17 18.88 3.26
N LYS A 35 6.55 18.10 2.22
CA LYS A 35 5.66 17.65 1.16
C LYS A 35 5.48 16.15 1.21
N PHE A 36 4.23 15.70 1.05
CA PHE A 36 3.89 14.27 0.92
C PHE A 36 4.24 13.75 -0.47
N THR A 37 4.87 12.57 -0.54
CA THR A 37 5.10 11.83 -1.78
C THR A 37 3.86 11.04 -2.19
N GLU A 38 3.90 10.40 -3.36
CA GLU A 38 2.92 9.38 -3.73
C GLU A 38 2.88 8.26 -2.68
N HIS A 39 1.68 7.72 -2.46
CA HIS A 39 1.45 6.62 -1.54
C HIS A 39 1.55 5.28 -2.27
N TYR A 40 1.90 4.23 -1.53
CA TYR A 40 1.85 2.86 -2.01
C TYR A 40 1.34 1.92 -0.92
N TYR A 41 0.90 0.74 -1.35
CA TYR A 41 0.29 -0.26 -0.46
C TYR A 41 1.28 -1.37 -0.11
N GLU A 42 1.20 -1.90 1.11
CA GLU A 42 1.95 -3.08 1.53
C GLU A 42 1.08 -4.04 2.35
N HIS A 43 1.32 -5.35 2.25
CA HIS A 43 0.75 -6.29 3.22
C HIS A 43 1.36 -6.05 4.60
N VAL A 44 0.57 -6.28 5.66
CA VAL A 44 1.03 -6.14 7.05
C VAL A 44 2.21 -7.09 7.36
N GLU A 45 2.16 -8.30 6.79
CA GLU A 45 3.15 -9.38 6.96
C GLU A 45 4.43 -9.20 6.13
N CYS A 46 4.46 -8.30 5.14
CA CYS A 46 5.66 -8.11 4.34
C CYS A 46 6.80 -7.52 5.21
N PRO A 47 8.01 -8.10 5.15
CA PRO A 47 9.12 -7.72 6.01
C PRO A 47 9.49 -6.25 5.82
N ASN A 48 9.89 -5.59 6.90
CA ASN A 48 10.38 -4.21 6.85
C ASN A 48 11.88 -4.21 6.61
N GLU A 49 12.32 -4.14 5.35
CA GLU A 49 13.68 -3.67 5.06
C GLU A 49 13.64 -2.14 5.01
N PHE A 50 13.84 -1.51 6.17
CA PHE A 50 14.15 -0.08 6.20
C PHE A 50 15.65 0.06 5.89
N SER A 51 16.00 0.27 4.63
CA SER A 51 17.28 0.88 4.27
C SER A 51 17.08 2.40 4.20
N VAL A 52 17.78 3.14 5.06
CA VAL A 52 17.86 4.60 5.07
C VAL A 52 18.78 5.08 3.94
#